data_AF-A0A1H5MZR2-F1
#
_entry.id   AF-A0A1H5MZR2-F1
#
_cell.length_a   1.000
_cell.length_b   1.000
_cell.length_c   1.000
_cell.angle_alpha   90.00
_cell.angle_beta   90.00
_cell.angle_gamma   90.00
#
_symmetry.space_group_name_H-M   'P 1'
#
loop_
_entity.id
_entity.type
_entity.pdbx_description
1 polymer ?
#
loop_
_entity_poly.entity_id
_entity_poly.type
_entity_poly.pdbx_seq_one_letter_code
_entity_poly.pdbx_strand_id
1 'polypeptide(L)'
;MIPLRPHEPAPHLPEPTVPAPKEPLWRDLVGDVLRRERLAQERTLKDVADAARISMPYLSEVERGRKEASSEVLAAAAHALGLDLGDLLSLTQNEFTQFRNRRQGRVSSPYNGLCLVAA
;
A
#
# COMPACT_ATOMS: atom_id res chain seq x y z
N MET A 1 -47.45 36.69 -12.43
CA MET A 1 -46.37 35.95 -13.10
C MET A 1 -45.05 36.55 -12.64
N ILE A 2 -44.25 35.80 -11.87
CA ILE A 2 -42.89 36.20 -11.49
C ILE A 2 -41.96 35.65 -12.58
N PRO A 3 -41.15 36.47 -13.27
CA PRO A 3 -40.20 35.93 -14.24
C PRO A 3 -39.09 35.17 -13.48
N LEU A 4 -38.89 33.90 -13.82
CA LEU A 4 -37.73 33.14 -13.41
C LEU A 4 -36.51 33.76 -14.12
N ARG A 5 -35.52 34.24 -13.35
CA ARG A 5 -34.23 34.63 -13.91
C ARG A 5 -33.54 33.39 -14.49
N PRO A 6 -32.89 33.48 -15.66
CA PRO A 6 -31.99 32.44 -16.13
C PRO A 6 -30.90 32.20 -15.08
N HIS A 7 -30.76 30.96 -14.63
CA HIS A 7 -29.65 30.55 -13.75
C HIS A 7 -28.40 30.42 -14.62
N GLU A 8 -27.53 31.44 -14.61
CA GLU A 8 -26.18 31.30 -15.16
C GLU A 8 -25.51 30.09 -14.48
N PRO A 9 -24.98 29.12 -15.24
CA PRO A 9 -24.25 28.02 -14.63
C PRO A 9 -23.09 28.63 -13.83
N ALA A 10 -23.01 28.28 -12.55
CA ALA A 10 -21.95 28.74 -11.68
C ALA A 10 -20.60 28.47 -12.38
N PRO A 11 -19.62 29.39 -12.28
CA PRO A 11 -18.29 29.13 -12.80
C PRO A 11 -17.81 27.80 -12.22
N HIS A 12 -17.37 26.92 -13.10
CA HIS A 12 -16.75 25.64 -12.77
C HIS A 12 -15.45 25.98 -12.04
N LEU A 13 -15.54 26.16 -10.73
CA LEU A 13 -14.37 26.13 -9.88
C LEU A 13 -13.65 24.81 -10.20
N PRO A 14 -12.36 24.83 -10.52
CA PRO A 14 -11.63 23.60 -10.80
C PRO A 14 -11.86 22.69 -9.60
N GLU A 15 -12.52 21.55 -9.83
CA GLU A 15 -12.68 20.55 -8.79
C GLU A 15 -11.30 20.28 -8.20
N PRO A 16 -11.16 20.22 -6.87
CA PRO A 16 -9.88 19.87 -6.27
C PRO A 16 -9.44 18.55 -6.92
N THR A 17 -8.38 18.63 -7.71
CA THR A 17 -7.80 17.47 -8.37
C THR A 17 -7.23 16.60 -7.27
N VAL A 18 -8.06 15.68 -6.75
CA VAL A 18 -7.61 14.69 -5.79
C VAL A 18 -6.47 13.95 -6.51
N PRO A 19 -5.21 14.09 -6.06
CA PRO A 19 -4.10 13.51 -6.79
C PRO A 19 -4.36 12.01 -6.87
N ALA A 20 -4.36 11.47 -8.08
CA ALA A 20 -4.46 10.04 -8.30
C ALA A 20 -3.46 9.36 -7.35
N PRO A 21 -3.89 8.36 -6.56
CA PRO A 21 -3.02 7.79 -5.54
C PRO A 21 -1.71 7.31 -6.20
N LYS A 22 -0.56 7.50 -5.55
CA LYS A 22 0.74 7.12 -6.15
C LYS A 22 0.94 5.60 -6.08
N GLU A 23 1.74 5.05 -6.99
CA GLU A 23 2.18 3.65 -6.91
C GLU A 23 3.01 3.45 -5.63
N PRO A 24 2.85 2.33 -4.90
CA PRO A 24 3.48 2.11 -3.61
C PRO A 24 4.98 1.96 -3.82
N LEU A 25 5.76 2.44 -2.86
CA LEU A 25 7.19 2.24 -2.90
C LEU A 25 7.50 0.81 -2.48
N TRP A 26 8.58 0.27 -3.03
CA TRP A 26 9.05 -1.07 -2.68
C TRP A 26 9.29 -1.23 -1.17
N ARG A 27 9.89 -0.22 -0.52
CA ARG A 27 10.12 -0.19 0.93
C ARG A 27 8.84 -0.29 1.78
N ASP A 28 7.71 0.21 1.27
CA ASP A 28 6.45 0.14 1.99
C ASP A 28 5.94 -1.31 1.98
N LEU A 29 5.98 -1.94 0.80
CA LEU A 29 5.53 -3.32 0.61
C LEU A 29 6.40 -4.32 1.38
N VAL A 30 7.73 -4.18 1.29
CA VAL A 30 8.67 -5.05 2.02
C VAL A 30 8.51 -4.84 3.53
N GLY A 31 8.39 -3.59 3.98
CA GLY A 31 8.18 -3.26 5.39
C GLY A 31 6.90 -3.90 5.94
N ASP A 32 5.80 -3.82 5.18
CA ASP A 32 4.52 -4.43 5.54
C ASP A 32 4.60 -5.96 5.59
N VAL A 33 5.30 -6.59 4.63
CA VAL A 33 5.53 -8.05 4.65
C VAL A 33 6.34 -8.45 5.89
N LEU A 34 7.48 -7.82 6.15
CA LEU A 34 8.30 -8.11 7.33
C LEU A 34 7.50 -7.98 8.64
N ARG A 35 6.71 -6.91 8.75
CA ARG A 35 5.82 -6.68 9.89
C ARG A 35 4.76 -7.78 10.02
N ARG A 36 4.11 -8.16 8.92
CA ARG A 36 3.07 -9.20 8.91
C ARG A 36 3.66 -10.54 9.36
N GLU A 37 4.78 -10.95 8.78
CA GLU A 37 5.44 -12.21 9.13
C GLU A 37 5.89 -12.23 10.59
N ARG A 38 6.46 -11.11 11.09
CA ARG A 38 6.81 -10.98 12.52
C ARG A 38 5.59 -11.13 13.43
N LEU A 39 4.48 -10.47 13.09
CA LEU A 39 3.25 -10.53 13.90
C LEU A 39 2.58 -11.91 13.83
N ALA A 40 2.64 -12.59 12.68
CA ALA A 40 2.13 -13.96 12.52
C ALA A 40 2.92 -14.96 13.38
N GLN A 41 4.19 -14.68 13.66
CA GLN A 41 5.02 -15.45 14.59
C GLN A 41 4.87 -15.02 16.06
N GLU A 42 4.00 -14.04 16.36
CA GLU A 42 3.85 -13.45 17.70
C GLU A 42 5.15 -12.89 18.31
N ARG A 43 6.11 -12.48 17.45
CA ARG A 43 7.43 -12.00 17.89
C ARG A 43 7.48 -10.50 18.07
N THR A 44 8.25 -10.04 19.05
CA THR A 44 8.44 -8.60 19.28
C THR A 44 9.45 -8.01 18.29
N LEU A 45 9.39 -6.69 18.10
CA LEU A 45 10.41 -5.97 17.32
C LEU A 45 11.82 -6.22 17.85
N LYS A 46 11.98 -6.34 19.17
CA LYS A 46 13.27 -6.58 19.82
C LYS A 46 13.82 -7.95 19.42
N ASP A 47 13.00 -9.01 19.51
CA ASP A 47 13.45 -10.38 19.21
C ASP A 47 13.93 -10.56 17.77
N VAL A 48 13.29 -9.87 16.81
CA VAL A 48 13.68 -9.92 15.41
C VAL A 48 14.90 -9.04 15.13
N ALA A 49 14.95 -7.84 15.72
CA ALA A 49 16.08 -6.94 15.55
C ALA A 49 17.38 -7.54 16.09
N ASP A 50 17.32 -8.15 17.28
CA ASP A 50 18.45 -8.83 17.90
C ASP A 50 18.94 -10.01 17.03
N ALA A 51 18.03 -10.84 16.52
CA ALA A 51 18.35 -11.95 15.62
C ALA A 51 18.93 -11.47 14.27
N ALA A 52 18.42 -10.37 13.72
CA ALA A 52 18.93 -9.75 12.49
C ALA A 52 20.22 -8.92 12.71
N ARG A 53 20.68 -8.76 13.96
CA ARG A 53 21.83 -7.93 14.36
C ARG A 53 21.71 -6.48 13.87
N ILE A 54 20.51 -5.91 13.98
CA ILE A 54 20.21 -4.50 13.71
C ILE A 54 19.53 -3.86 14.92
N SER A 55 19.46 -2.53 14.95
CA SER A 55 18.79 -1.87 16.06
C SER A 55 17.27 -1.98 15.95
N MET A 56 16.59 -2.16 17.09
CA MET A 56 15.13 -2.16 17.16
C MET A 56 14.49 -0.90 16.55
N PRO A 57 14.99 0.34 16.81
CA PRO A 57 14.47 1.53 16.14
C PRO A 57 14.59 1.45 14.61
N TYR A 58 15.72 0.94 14.09
CA TYR A 58 15.92 0.81 12.65
C TYR A 58 14.95 -0.18 12.01
N LEU A 59 14.77 -1.38 12.59
CA LEU A 59 13.74 -2.32 12.12
C LEU A 59 12.34 -1.68 12.13
N SER A 60 12.04 -0.89 13.17
CA SER A 60 10.79 -0.15 13.28
C SER A 60 10.58 0.87 12.15
N GLU A 61 11.64 1.54 11.68
CA GLU A 61 11.57 2.44 10.53
C GLU A 61 11.36 1.67 9.22
N VAL A 62 12.03 0.52 9.07
CA VAL A 62 11.91 -0.35 7.90
C VAL A 62 10.50 -0.91 7.77
N GLU A 63 9.92 -1.45 8.84
CA GLU A 63 8.55 -1.99 8.86
C GLU A 63 7.46 -0.95 8.56
N ARG A 64 7.80 0.34 8.63
CA ARG A 64 6.87 1.44 8.33
C ARG A 64 7.18 2.13 7.01
N GLY A 65 8.07 1.57 6.20
CA GLY A 65 8.46 2.14 4.91
C GLY A 65 9.14 3.51 5.04
N ARG A 66 9.77 3.82 6.17
CA ARG A 66 10.48 5.10 6.38
C ARG A 66 11.95 5.06 5.96
N LYS A 67 12.51 3.87 5.75
CA LYS A 67 13.90 3.67 5.35
C LYS A 67 14.01 2.70 4.19
N GLU A 68 14.95 3.02 3.29
CA GLU A 68 15.47 2.06 2.31
C GLU A 68 16.49 1.18 3.03
N ALA A 69 16.16 -0.10 3.22
CA ALA A 69 17.07 -1.08 3.77
C ALA A 69 18.02 -1.58 2.67
N SER A 70 19.28 -1.85 3.03
CA SER A 70 20.19 -2.52 2.09
C SER A 70 19.75 -3.97 1.85
N SER A 71 20.24 -4.58 0.78
CA SER A 71 19.91 -5.98 0.46
C SER A 71 20.38 -6.93 1.56
N GLU A 72 21.52 -6.65 2.19
CA GLU A 72 22.06 -7.42 3.31
C GLU A 72 21.17 -7.32 4.56
N VAL A 73 20.63 -6.13 4.85
CA VAL A 73 19.69 -5.93 5.97
C VAL A 73 18.39 -6.68 5.72
N LEU A 74 17.86 -6.62 4.49
CA LEU A 74 16.64 -7.34 4.13
C LEU A 74 16.83 -8.86 4.25
N ALA A 75 17.96 -9.38 3.76
CA ALA A 75 18.31 -10.78 3.91
C ALA A 75 18.44 -11.18 5.39
N ALA A 76 19.10 -10.36 6.22
CA ALA A 76 19.23 -10.62 7.65
C ALA A 76 17.87 -10.60 8.38
N ALA A 77 16.98 -9.67 8.05
CA ALA A 77 15.64 -9.61 8.61
C ALA A 77 14.76 -10.79 8.18
N ALA A 78 14.82 -11.19 6.90
CA ALA A 78 14.13 -12.38 6.40
C ALA A 78 14.62 -13.64 7.12
N HIS A 79 15.94 -13.83 7.21
CA HIS A 79 16.54 -14.96 7.91
C HIS A 79 16.18 -14.98 9.39
N ALA A 80 16.14 -13.80 10.03
CA ALA A 80 15.70 -13.68 11.41
C ALA A 80 14.25 -14.14 11.61
N LEU A 81 13.41 -14.07 10.57
CA LEU A 81 12.03 -14.58 10.53
C LEU A 81 11.92 -16.02 10.00
N GLY A 82 13.04 -16.71 9.75
CA GLY A 82 13.03 -18.08 9.22
C GLY A 82 12.66 -18.17 7.74
N LEU A 83 12.79 -17.06 7.01
CA LEU A 83 12.57 -16.97 5.57
C LEU A 83 13.91 -16.83 4.85
N ASP A 84 13.98 -17.27 3.60
CA ASP A 84 15.07 -16.83 2.71
C ASP A 84 14.71 -15.52 1.98
N LEU A 85 15.68 -14.94 1.26
CA LEU A 85 15.45 -13.71 0.50
C LEU A 85 14.45 -13.93 -0.66
N GLY A 86 14.41 -15.12 -1.26
CA GLY A 86 13.47 -15.47 -2.33
C GLY A 86 12.02 -15.52 -1.83
N ASP A 87 11.79 -16.02 -0.63
CA ASP A 87 10.50 -16.01 0.05
C ASP A 87 10.02 -14.58 0.27
N LEU A 88 10.90 -13.70 0.80
CA LEU A 88 10.57 -12.29 1.01
C LEU A 88 10.18 -11.60 -0.31
N LEU A 89 10.94 -11.84 -1.39
CA LEU A 89 10.64 -11.30 -2.71
C LEU A 89 9.29 -11.80 -3.24
N SER A 90 9.01 -13.09 -3.09
CA SER A 90 7.76 -13.72 -3.52
C SER A 90 6.55 -13.17 -2.75
N LEU A 91 6.67 -13.04 -1.43
CA LEU A 91 5.63 -12.45 -0.57
C LEU A 91 5.39 -10.98 -0.93
N THR A 92 6.46 -10.23 -1.22
CA THR A 92 6.34 -8.81 -1.61
C THR A 92 5.71 -8.66 -3.00
N GLN A 93 6.06 -9.52 -3.95
CA GLN A 93 5.40 -9.57 -5.27
C GLN A 93 3.91 -9.87 -5.14
N ASN A 94 3.54 -10.79 -4.25
CA ASN A 94 2.14 -11.10 -3.96
C ASN A 94 1.40 -9.90 -3.37
N GLU A 95 2.02 -9.16 -2.45
CA GLU A 95 1.45 -7.93 -1.88
C GLU A 95 1.28 -6.85 -2.96
N PHE A 96 2.28 -6.66 -3.83
CA PHE A 96 2.20 -5.72 -4.95
C PHE A 96 1.06 -6.07 -5.92
N THR A 97 0.91 -7.35 -6.25
CA THR A 97 -0.16 -7.83 -7.13
C THR A 97 -1.53 -7.59 -6.51
N GLN A 98 -1.69 -7.85 -5.22
CA GLN A 98 -2.91 -7.55 -4.49
C GLN A 98 -3.21 -6.05 -4.47
N PHE A 99 -2.20 -5.20 -4.22
CA PHE A 99 -2.35 -3.76 -4.27
C PHE A 99 -2.84 -3.29 -5.64
N ARG A 100 -2.22 -3.79 -6.72
CA ARG A 100 -2.64 -3.48 -8.11
C ARG A 100 -4.09 -3.90 -8.36
N ASN A 101 -4.48 -5.11 -7.95
CA ASN A 101 -5.84 -5.60 -8.11
C ASN A 101 -6.86 -4.75 -7.33
N ARG A 102 -6.56 -4.41 -6.08
CA ARG A 102 -7.39 -3.51 -5.24
C ARG A 102 -7.55 -2.12 -5.88
N ARG A 103 -6.51 -1.61 -6.54
CA ARG A 103 -6.61 -0.35 -7.30
C ARG A 103 -7.43 -0.48 -8.56
N GLN A 104 -7.20 -1.51 -9.37
CA GLN A 104 -7.94 -1.71 -10.61
C GLN A 104 -9.44 -1.84 -10.34
N GLY A 105 -9.84 -2.57 -9.30
CA GLY A 105 -11.25 -2.67 -8.89
C GLY A 105 -11.89 -1.36 -8.42
N ARG A 106 -11.09 -0.40 -7.93
CA ARG A 106 -11.59 0.96 -7.59
C ARG A 106 -11.68 1.88 -8.81
N VAL A 107 -10.76 1.74 -9.77
CA VAL A 107 -10.77 2.53 -11.01
C VAL A 107 -11.85 2.05 -11.99
N SER A 108 -12.22 0.76 -11.98
CA SER A 108 -13.27 0.22 -12.84
C SER A 108 -14.70 0.59 -12.42
N SER A 109 -14.89 1.33 -11.32
CA SER A 109 -16.22 1.74 -10.86
C SER A 109 -16.43 3.25 -10.92
N PRO A 110 -16.77 3.80 -12.10
CA PRO A 110 -17.61 5.01 -12.17
C PRO A 110 -18.90 4.85 -12.99
N TYR A 111 -19.10 3.72 -13.71
CA TYR A 111 -20.31 3.47 -14.50
C TYR A 111 -20.85 2.05 -14.28
N ASN A 112 -21.39 1.79 -13.09
CA ASN A 112 -22.39 0.74 -12.93
C ASN A 112 -23.75 1.40 -12.64
N GLY A 113 -24.21 2.19 -13.62
CA GLY A 113 -25.49 2.88 -13.59
C GLY A 113 -25.99 3.15 -15.01
N LEU A 114 -27.16 2.56 -15.34
CA LEU A 114 -28.01 2.71 -16.54
C LEU A 114 -27.51 2.00 -17.83
N CYS A 115 -28.27 1.19 -18.58
CA CYS A 115 -29.72 1.02 -18.78
C CYS A 115 -30.06 -0.43 -19.19
N LEU A 116 -31.03 -1.08 -18.52
CA LEU A 116 -31.86 -2.13 -19.12
C LEU A 116 -33.29 -1.58 -19.17
N VAL A 117 -33.56 -0.80 -20.22
CA VAL A 117 -34.93 -0.66 -20.72
C VAL A 117 -35.16 -1.91 -21.56
N ALA A 118 -35.90 -2.86 -21.01
CA ALA A 118 -36.53 -3.89 -21.82
C ALA A 118 -37.96 -3.40 -22.11
N ALA A 119 -38.24 -3.37 -23.41
CA ALA A 119 -39.46 -2.89 -24.06
C ALA A 119 -40.69 -3.75 -23.74
#